data_AF-A0A7J9X8R9-F1
#
_entry.id   AF-A0A7J9X8R9-F1
#
_cell.length_a   1.000
_cell.length_b   1.000
_cell.length_c   1.000
_cell.angle_alpha   90.00
_cell.angle_beta   90.00
_cell.angle_gamma   90.00
#
_symmetry.space_group_name_H-M   'P 1'
#
loop_
_entity.id
_entity.type
_entity.pdbx_description
1 polymer ?
#
loop_
_entity_poly.entity_id
_entity_poly.type
_entity_poly.pdbx_seq_one_letter_code
_entity_poly.pdbx_strand_id
1 'polypeptide(L)'
;MTEGVDGATVEVVRSYLVATAEEMRATLIRTAFNPVIYEVLDFGISVYDAKLRLVAEATGLTFFLGANDYSLRKGVEYVGVENLHRGDIVMLNYPYWNAAHAYDATLFMPVFFDGTLVGFLCVRAHWMDLGAKDPGYVLDSTDMHQEGLIFPGTKVFERGEPDEKILELIRFNSRMPELVIGDLHAQVAALRTGERRFHEILAKFGVPSVNTAVEQYLAVSETRSRDALRALPQGSWTAVDWLDDDGVSDDPVRMQVTVTIADGTLTCDFTGSAPATAGPVNMPYGATLAMCKVVLKALTSPDEPSNGGTTAALDVIAESGQLFHAVYPAPTFTLWTGIVAFELIYKALAQGMPDRLAASSGGDVPGFMMVGEHPETGEFFAVSNNDPVGWGGNPDHDGIDATIHLSESTVRSTPIEVLEARTGMFFERVEIRRDSAGAGQFRGGCGLRRDIRFRSPGEFLSVIKKTKSRPWALGGGQEPEANQVIVFPGTERERRVSTTRVAVQPGDRITLLTAGGGGHGDPRERDPESVRHDVAEGYLSAETAREVYGVEETT
;
A
#
# COMPACT_ATOMS: atom_id res chain seq x y z
N MET A 1 -38.50 -24.13 0.22
CA MET A 1 -37.70 -24.07 -1.02
C MET A 1 -37.59 -22.59 -1.35
N THR A 2 -36.47 -21.96 -1.02
CA THR A 2 -36.17 -20.61 -1.50
C THR A 2 -36.19 -20.68 -3.02
N GLU A 3 -37.07 -19.92 -3.68
CA GLU A 3 -36.99 -19.73 -5.12
C GLU A 3 -35.57 -19.24 -5.41
N GLY A 4 -34.76 -20.11 -6.01
CA GLY A 4 -33.34 -19.85 -6.19
C GLY A 4 -33.16 -18.70 -7.16
N VAL A 5 -32.37 -17.70 -6.77
CA VAL A 5 -31.81 -16.75 -7.73
C VAL A 5 -30.92 -17.56 -8.68
N ASP A 6 -31.18 -17.46 -9.98
CA ASP A 6 -30.40 -18.18 -10.98
C ASP A 6 -28.99 -17.58 -11.12
N GLY A 7 -28.04 -18.36 -11.63
CA GLY A 7 -26.64 -17.95 -11.73
C GLY A 7 -26.41 -16.71 -12.61
N ALA A 8 -27.24 -16.46 -13.62
CA ALA A 8 -27.11 -15.25 -14.43
C ALA A 8 -27.52 -14.02 -13.61
N THR A 9 -28.58 -14.12 -12.82
CA THR A 9 -28.98 -13.04 -11.90
C THR A 9 -27.89 -12.77 -10.85
N VAL A 10 -27.24 -13.80 -10.30
CA VAL A 10 -26.11 -13.64 -9.37
C VAL A 10 -24.98 -12.84 -10.01
N GLU A 11 -24.55 -13.23 -11.20
CA GLU A 11 -23.45 -12.54 -11.90
C GLU A 11 -23.79 -11.10 -12.29
N VAL A 12 -25.05 -10.84 -12.67
CA VAL A 12 -25.52 -9.49 -12.96
C VAL A 12 -25.49 -8.63 -11.69
N VAL A 13 -26.04 -9.12 -10.57
CA VAL A 13 -26.01 -8.38 -9.29
C VAL A 13 -24.58 -8.13 -8.82
N ARG A 14 -23.70 -9.14 -8.88
CA ARG A 14 -22.27 -9.00 -8.59
C ARG A 14 -21.64 -7.90 -9.42
N SER A 15 -21.87 -7.91 -10.74
CA SER A 15 -21.30 -6.92 -11.66
C SER A 15 -21.79 -5.51 -11.37
N TYR A 16 -23.06 -5.33 -10.99
CA TYR A 16 -23.59 -4.04 -10.55
C TYR A 16 -22.95 -3.53 -9.25
N LEU A 17 -22.67 -4.42 -8.29
CA LEU A 17 -22.01 -4.05 -7.03
C LEU A 17 -20.54 -3.66 -7.25
N VAL A 18 -19.82 -4.38 -8.12
CA VAL A 18 -18.47 -3.99 -8.56
C VAL A 18 -18.50 -2.64 -9.29
N ALA A 19 -19.45 -2.45 -10.21
CA ALA A 19 -19.62 -1.17 -10.91
C ALA A 19 -19.93 -0.02 -9.93
N THR A 20 -20.65 -0.29 -8.83
CA THR A 20 -20.90 0.69 -7.77
C THR A 20 -19.58 1.17 -7.15
N ALA A 21 -18.70 0.23 -6.78
CA ALA A 21 -17.39 0.58 -6.22
C ALA A 21 -16.53 1.36 -7.23
N GLU A 22 -16.52 0.97 -8.50
CA GLU A 22 -15.77 1.68 -9.55
C GLU A 22 -16.32 3.08 -9.83
N GLU A 23 -17.63 3.29 -9.73
CA GLU A 23 -18.22 4.62 -9.86
C GLU A 23 -17.92 5.53 -8.66
N MET A 24 -17.87 4.97 -7.44
CA MET A 24 -17.37 5.67 -6.26
C MET A 24 -15.91 6.09 -6.49
N ARG A 25 -15.08 5.20 -7.02
CA ARG A 25 -13.67 5.46 -7.37
C ARG A 25 -13.51 6.58 -8.39
N ALA A 26 -14.24 6.50 -9.49
CA ALA A 26 -14.22 7.54 -10.52
C ALA A 26 -14.68 8.91 -9.98
N THR A 27 -15.64 8.91 -9.03
CA THR A 27 -16.08 10.14 -8.36
C THR A 27 -14.95 10.71 -7.51
N LEU A 28 -14.36 9.90 -6.62
CA LEU A 28 -13.28 10.33 -5.73
C LEU A 28 -12.12 10.96 -6.51
N ILE A 29 -11.59 10.26 -7.52
CA ILE A 29 -10.46 10.72 -8.34
C ILE A 29 -10.76 12.07 -9.00
N ARG A 30 -11.98 12.28 -9.50
CA ARG A 30 -12.36 13.50 -10.22
C ARG A 30 -12.61 14.71 -9.32
N THR A 31 -12.86 14.47 -8.03
CA THR A 31 -13.21 15.53 -7.08
C THR A 31 -12.16 15.77 -6.01
N ALA A 32 -11.12 14.94 -5.93
CA ALA A 32 -10.02 15.09 -4.99
C ALA A 32 -9.17 16.33 -5.28
N PHE A 33 -8.64 16.92 -4.21
CA PHE A 33 -7.80 18.13 -4.26
C PHE A 33 -6.32 17.77 -4.19
N ASN A 34 -6.00 16.64 -3.56
CA ASN A 34 -4.63 16.17 -3.34
C ASN A 34 -4.14 15.23 -4.47
N PRO A 35 -2.96 15.49 -5.10
CA PRO A 35 -2.37 14.59 -6.11
C PRO A 35 -2.09 13.18 -5.59
N VAL A 36 -1.89 13.00 -4.28
CA VAL A 36 -1.74 11.67 -3.68
C VAL A 36 -3.02 10.82 -3.90
N ILE A 37 -4.20 11.44 -3.98
CA ILE A 37 -5.44 10.72 -4.26
C ILE A 37 -5.66 10.55 -5.78
N TYR A 38 -5.50 11.60 -6.59
CA TYR A 38 -5.88 11.54 -8.01
C TYR A 38 -4.78 11.07 -8.98
N GLU A 39 -3.48 11.21 -8.64
CA GLU A 39 -2.36 10.68 -9.45
C GLU A 39 -1.82 9.36 -8.89
N VAL A 40 -1.51 9.34 -7.58
CA VAL A 40 -0.87 8.19 -6.91
C VAL A 40 -1.89 7.09 -6.59
N LEU A 41 -3.16 7.45 -6.41
CA LEU A 41 -4.28 6.56 -6.08
C LEU A 41 -4.24 6.00 -4.64
N ASP A 42 -3.77 6.82 -3.70
CA ASP A 42 -3.71 6.49 -2.27
C ASP A 42 -5.08 6.54 -1.57
N PHE A 43 -5.92 5.55 -1.90
CA PHE A 43 -7.25 5.39 -1.34
C PHE A 43 -7.74 3.94 -1.43
N GLY A 44 -8.77 3.61 -0.65
CA GLY A 44 -9.43 2.29 -0.67
C GLY A 44 -10.95 2.44 -0.65
N ILE A 45 -11.65 1.77 -1.57
CA ILE A 45 -13.11 1.89 -1.71
C ILE A 45 -13.75 0.52 -1.58
N SER A 46 -14.83 0.45 -0.80
CA SER A 46 -15.44 -0.83 -0.44
C SER A 46 -16.93 -0.70 -0.15
N VAL A 47 -17.67 -1.74 -0.52
CA VAL A 47 -19.11 -1.90 -0.39
C VAL A 47 -19.37 -3.16 0.44
N TYR A 48 -20.22 -3.04 1.45
CA TYR A 48 -20.52 -4.09 2.42
C TYR A 48 -22.01 -4.38 2.51
N ASP A 49 -22.34 -5.62 2.84
CA ASP A 49 -23.70 -5.98 3.23
C ASP A 49 -24.02 -5.53 4.68
N ALA A 50 -25.27 -5.71 5.10
CA ALA A 50 -25.70 -5.38 6.45
C ALA A 50 -25.00 -6.21 7.56
N LYS A 51 -24.29 -7.29 7.19
CA LYS A 51 -23.51 -8.14 8.10
C LYS A 51 -22.02 -7.75 8.14
N LEU A 52 -21.67 -6.60 7.56
CA LEU A 52 -20.30 -6.07 7.49
C LEU A 52 -19.35 -6.99 6.71
N ARG A 53 -19.86 -7.77 5.75
CA ARG A 53 -19.03 -8.58 4.84
C ARG A 53 -18.75 -7.79 3.59
N LEU A 54 -17.49 -7.76 3.17
CA LEU A 54 -17.07 -7.11 1.93
C LEU A 54 -17.76 -7.78 0.75
N VAL A 55 -18.47 -7.00 -0.07
CA VAL A 55 -19.20 -7.50 -1.24
C VAL A 55 -18.53 -7.05 -2.53
N ALA A 56 -18.00 -5.83 -2.56
CA ALA A 56 -17.23 -5.33 -3.69
C ALA A 56 -16.24 -4.28 -3.20
N GLU A 57 -15.14 -4.13 -3.93
CA GLU A 57 -14.17 -3.05 -3.74
C GLU A 57 -13.67 -2.56 -5.10
N ALA A 58 -13.08 -1.37 -5.09
CA ALA A 58 -12.40 -0.79 -6.24
C ALA A 58 -10.98 -0.41 -5.81
N THR A 59 -10.00 -0.84 -6.60
CA THR A 59 -8.58 -0.74 -6.23
C THR A 59 -8.08 0.70 -6.36
N GLY A 60 -7.63 1.28 -5.25
CA GLY A 60 -6.67 2.39 -5.23
C GLY A 60 -5.29 1.81 -5.00
N LEU A 61 -4.79 1.80 -3.76
CA LEU A 61 -3.58 1.02 -3.39
C LEU A 61 -3.87 -0.47 -3.30
N THR A 62 -2.93 -1.28 -3.81
CA THR A 62 -2.94 -2.73 -3.62
C THR A 62 -2.93 -3.11 -2.13
N PHE A 63 -2.19 -2.38 -1.30
CA PHE A 63 -2.15 -2.58 0.16
C PHE A 63 -3.51 -2.38 0.85
N PHE A 64 -4.45 -1.67 0.22
CA PHE A 64 -5.77 -1.38 0.79
C PHE A 64 -6.86 -2.40 0.42
N LEU A 65 -6.55 -3.43 -0.37
CA LEU A 65 -7.51 -4.50 -0.67
C LEU A 65 -7.95 -5.21 0.62
N GLY A 66 -9.25 -5.17 0.92
CA GLY A 66 -9.82 -5.69 2.16
C GLY A 66 -9.36 -5.00 3.45
N ALA A 67 -8.66 -3.86 3.38
CA ALA A 67 -8.16 -3.14 4.56
C ALA A 67 -9.26 -2.43 5.34
N ASN A 68 -10.30 -1.96 4.63
CA ASN A 68 -11.45 -1.27 5.23
C ASN A 68 -12.32 -2.20 6.11
N ASP A 69 -12.19 -3.53 5.98
CA ASP A 69 -13.02 -4.48 6.71
C ASP A 69 -12.86 -4.36 8.23
N TYR A 70 -11.62 -4.24 8.68
CA TYR A 70 -11.30 -4.13 10.09
C TYR A 70 -11.75 -2.77 10.65
N SER A 71 -11.47 -1.70 9.90
CA SER A 71 -11.90 -0.32 10.18
C SER A 71 -13.42 -0.22 10.32
N LEU A 72 -14.18 -0.71 9.35
CA LEU A 72 -15.65 -0.66 9.38
C LEU A 72 -16.21 -1.43 10.58
N ARG A 73 -15.72 -2.66 10.84
CA ARG A 73 -16.19 -3.45 11.98
C ARG A 73 -15.94 -2.74 13.30
N LYS A 74 -14.74 -2.18 13.50
CA LYS A 74 -14.40 -1.43 14.71
C LYS A 74 -15.18 -0.12 14.84
N GLY A 75 -15.38 0.59 13.74
CA GLY A 75 -16.19 1.81 13.71
C GLY A 75 -17.65 1.55 14.09
N VAL A 76 -18.27 0.51 13.52
CA VAL A 76 -19.66 0.13 13.86
C VAL A 76 -19.76 -0.40 15.29
N GLU A 77 -18.79 -1.20 15.75
CA GLU A 77 -18.69 -1.67 17.15
C GLU A 77 -18.63 -0.50 18.13
N TYR A 78 -17.80 0.50 17.84
CA TYR A 78 -17.61 1.66 18.72
C TYR A 78 -18.82 2.60 18.74
N VAL A 79 -19.39 2.91 17.57
CA VAL A 79 -20.53 3.85 17.47
C VAL A 79 -21.83 3.19 17.95
N GLY A 80 -21.98 1.88 17.75
CA GLY A 80 -23.23 1.16 17.98
C GLY A 80 -24.19 1.32 16.80
N VAL A 81 -24.68 0.19 16.27
CA VAL A 81 -25.56 0.17 15.08
C VAL A 81 -26.87 0.94 15.31
N GLU A 82 -27.33 1.00 16.55
CA GLU A 82 -28.51 1.74 16.98
C GLU A 82 -28.34 3.27 16.92
N ASN A 83 -27.10 3.76 16.91
CA ASN A 83 -26.79 5.19 16.81
C ASN A 83 -26.53 5.63 15.36
N LEU A 84 -26.58 4.68 14.41
CA LEU A 84 -26.39 4.92 12.98
C LEU A 84 -27.72 5.14 12.28
N HIS A 85 -27.84 6.28 11.59
CA HIS A 85 -29.07 6.67 10.90
C HIS A 85 -28.81 6.97 9.43
N ARG A 86 -29.88 6.99 8.64
CA ARG A 86 -29.82 7.42 7.23
C ARG A 86 -29.18 8.81 7.13
N GLY A 87 -28.18 8.94 6.26
CA GLY A 87 -27.46 10.18 6.01
C GLY A 87 -26.31 10.47 6.98
N ASP A 88 -26.07 9.61 7.98
CA ASP A 88 -24.89 9.72 8.82
C ASP A 88 -23.63 9.36 8.00
N ILE A 89 -22.54 10.10 8.19
CA ILE A 89 -21.22 9.74 7.68
C ILE A 89 -20.24 9.83 8.85
N VAL A 90 -19.55 8.73 9.10
CA VAL A 90 -18.68 8.55 10.27
C VAL A 90 -17.23 8.49 9.82
N MET A 91 -16.37 9.25 10.49
CA MET A 91 -14.93 9.28 10.28
C MET A 91 -14.20 8.47 11.36
N LEU A 92 -13.25 7.65 10.92
CA LEU A 92 -12.32 6.89 11.74
C LEU A 92 -10.89 7.07 11.19
N ASN A 93 -9.97 7.53 12.03
CA ASN A 93 -8.54 7.52 11.73
C ASN A 93 -7.68 7.05 12.92
N TYR A 94 -8.29 6.59 14.02
CA TYR A 94 -7.56 6.03 15.15
C TYR A 94 -6.82 4.73 14.75
N PRO A 95 -5.48 4.71 14.64
CA PRO A 95 -4.76 3.70 13.85
C PRO A 95 -5.01 2.25 14.23
N TYR A 96 -5.11 1.96 15.53
CA TYR A 96 -5.36 0.61 16.05
C TYR A 96 -6.71 0.02 15.63
N TRP A 97 -7.67 0.86 15.26
CA TRP A 97 -8.98 0.45 14.75
C TRP A 97 -9.08 0.71 13.24
N ASN A 98 -8.55 1.83 12.79
CA ASN A 98 -8.52 2.23 11.41
C ASN A 98 -7.66 1.32 10.54
N ALA A 99 -6.78 0.47 11.09
CA ALA A 99 -5.95 -0.43 10.30
C ALA A 99 -5.03 0.29 9.29
N ALA A 100 -4.59 1.50 9.64
CA ALA A 100 -3.71 2.37 8.87
C ALA A 100 -3.23 3.52 9.77
N HIS A 101 -2.28 4.32 9.29
CA HIS A 101 -1.78 5.46 10.05
C HIS A 101 -2.80 6.61 10.13
N ALA A 102 -2.53 7.61 10.98
CA ALA A 102 -3.52 8.62 11.36
C ALA A 102 -3.99 9.52 10.21
N TYR A 103 -3.25 9.60 9.10
CA TYR A 103 -3.61 10.44 7.95
C TYR A 103 -4.52 9.71 6.95
N ASP A 104 -4.62 8.39 7.04
CA ASP A 104 -5.53 7.61 6.20
C ASP A 104 -6.95 7.67 6.77
N ALA A 105 -7.66 8.75 6.49
CA ALA A 105 -9.01 8.97 7.01
C ALA A 105 -10.01 8.02 6.35
N THR A 106 -10.59 7.11 7.13
CA THR A 106 -11.70 6.26 6.68
C THR A 106 -13.03 6.93 6.98
N LEU A 107 -13.87 7.11 5.97
CA LEU A 107 -15.27 7.49 6.12
C LEU A 107 -16.16 6.30 5.77
N PHE A 108 -17.14 6.01 6.61
CA PHE A 108 -18.18 5.03 6.30
C PHE A 108 -19.59 5.61 6.46
N MET A 109 -20.53 5.03 5.72
CA MET A 109 -21.93 5.44 5.68
C MET A 109 -22.85 4.21 5.72
N PRO A 110 -23.81 4.13 6.66
CA PRO A 110 -24.86 3.12 6.64
C PRO A 110 -25.87 3.42 5.52
N VAL A 111 -26.22 2.41 4.74
CA VAL A 111 -27.21 2.51 3.66
C VAL A 111 -28.53 1.92 4.13
N PHE A 112 -29.59 2.73 4.08
CA PHE A 112 -30.95 2.31 4.40
C PHE A 112 -31.82 2.23 3.14
N PHE A 113 -32.69 1.23 3.06
CA PHE A 113 -33.72 1.07 2.04
C PHE A 113 -35.06 0.74 2.72
N ASP A 114 -36.10 1.54 2.46
CA ASP A 114 -37.41 1.44 3.14
C ASP A 114 -37.32 1.32 4.67
N GLY A 115 -36.42 2.11 5.28
CA GLY A 115 -36.22 2.15 6.74
C GLY A 115 -35.39 0.99 7.30
N THR A 116 -34.94 0.05 6.46
CA THR A 116 -34.11 -1.09 6.88
C THR A 116 -32.65 -0.86 6.50
N LEU A 117 -31.73 -1.14 7.41
CA LEU A 117 -30.29 -1.14 7.12
C LEU A 117 -29.96 -2.29 6.16
N VAL A 118 -29.41 -1.98 4.98
CA VAL A 118 -29.14 -2.94 3.91
C VAL A 118 -27.65 -3.13 3.62
N GLY A 119 -26.80 -2.21 4.06
CA GLY A 119 -25.37 -2.30 3.83
C GLY A 119 -24.60 -1.09 4.34
N PHE A 120 -23.31 -1.07 4.02
CA PHE A 120 -22.41 0.03 4.34
C PHE A 120 -21.52 0.35 3.14
N LEU A 121 -21.14 1.60 3.03
CA LEU A 121 -20.17 2.09 2.05
C LEU A 121 -18.99 2.67 2.81
N CYS A 122 -17.79 2.47 2.31
CA CYS A 122 -16.58 2.90 2.98
C CYS A 122 -15.56 3.42 1.97
N VAL A 123 -14.96 4.56 2.29
CA VAL A 123 -13.89 5.21 1.52
C VAL A 123 -12.78 5.62 2.48
N ARG A 124 -11.59 5.09 2.28
CA ARG A 124 -10.34 5.55 2.90
C ARG A 124 -9.58 6.40 1.91
N ALA A 125 -8.98 7.50 2.36
CA ALA A 125 -8.06 8.29 1.54
C ALA A 125 -6.98 8.92 2.42
N HIS A 126 -5.79 9.07 1.86
CA HIS A 126 -4.67 9.75 2.52
C HIS A 126 -4.87 11.26 2.52
N TRP A 127 -4.95 11.86 3.70
CA TRP A 127 -5.02 13.31 3.89
C TRP A 127 -3.63 13.88 4.13
N MET A 128 -3.39 15.11 3.64
CA MET A 128 -2.04 15.70 3.69
C MET A 128 -1.60 16.16 5.09
N ASP A 129 -2.54 16.54 5.95
CA ASP A 129 -2.21 17.13 7.23
C ASP A 129 -3.36 17.08 8.24
N LEU A 130 -3.11 16.47 9.38
CA LEU A 130 -4.01 16.45 10.54
C LEU A 130 -3.32 16.97 11.80
N GLY A 131 -2.42 17.95 11.66
CA GLY A 131 -1.80 18.61 12.81
C GLY A 131 -0.88 17.72 13.65
N ALA A 132 -0.19 16.76 13.01
CA ALA A 132 0.86 15.98 13.66
C ALA A 132 2.02 16.89 14.12
N LYS A 133 2.98 16.39 14.92
CA LYS A 133 4.06 17.22 15.48
C LYS A 133 4.87 17.95 14.40
N ASP A 134 5.03 17.30 13.25
CA ASP A 134 5.71 17.85 12.08
C ASP A 134 4.77 17.90 10.87
N PRO A 135 5.02 18.80 9.90
CA PRO A 135 4.38 18.73 8.58
C PRO A 135 4.87 17.51 7.81
N GLY A 136 4.00 16.98 6.94
CA GLY A 136 4.32 15.79 6.15
C GLY A 136 4.46 14.55 7.04
N TYR A 137 5.46 13.72 6.76
CA TYR A 137 5.63 12.47 7.51
C TYR A 137 6.36 12.66 8.83
N VAL A 138 5.82 12.08 9.89
CA VAL A 138 6.49 11.99 11.20
C VAL A 138 7.36 10.73 11.22
N LEU A 139 8.68 10.91 11.27
CA LEU A 139 9.64 9.80 11.11
C LEU A 139 10.23 9.32 12.45
N ASP A 140 9.95 10.03 13.53
CA ASP A 140 10.57 9.91 14.86
C ASP A 140 9.54 10.13 15.99
N SER A 141 8.24 9.90 15.74
CA SER A 141 7.27 9.87 16.83
C SER A 141 7.56 8.70 17.77
N THR A 142 7.53 8.98 19.06
CA THR A 142 7.66 8.00 20.15
C THR A 142 6.31 7.71 20.83
N ASP A 143 5.27 8.45 20.47
CA ASP A 143 3.93 8.33 21.02
C ASP A 143 2.88 8.73 19.97
N MET A 144 1.77 7.99 19.89
CA MET A 144 0.63 8.27 19.01
C MET A 144 0.14 9.72 19.05
N HIS A 145 0.22 10.41 20.19
CA HIS A 145 -0.23 11.80 20.31
C HIS A 145 0.62 12.80 19.50
N GLN A 146 1.76 12.36 18.96
CA GLN A 146 2.57 13.13 18.03
C GLN A 146 2.13 12.98 16.56
N GLU A 147 1.18 12.08 16.28
CA GLU A 147 0.81 11.65 14.92
C GLU A 147 -0.42 12.37 14.35
N GLY A 148 -1.00 13.30 15.11
CA GLY A 148 -2.06 14.20 14.66
C GLY A 148 -3.39 13.99 15.38
N LEU A 149 -4.42 14.67 14.87
CA LEU A 149 -5.75 14.67 15.43
C LEU A 149 -6.46 13.34 15.18
N ILE A 150 -7.10 12.80 16.23
CA ILE A 150 -7.72 11.48 16.22
C ILE A 150 -9.25 11.57 16.33
N PHE A 151 -9.92 10.86 15.44
CA PHE A 151 -11.35 10.63 15.35
C PHE A 151 -11.61 9.12 15.42
N PRO A 152 -12.18 8.60 16.52
CA PRO A 152 -12.35 7.16 16.76
C PRO A 152 -13.66 6.59 16.20
N GLY A 153 -14.48 7.40 15.52
CA GLY A 153 -15.84 7.06 15.10
C GLY A 153 -16.77 8.27 15.16
N THR A 154 -16.28 9.42 14.70
CA THR A 154 -16.96 10.71 14.83
C THR A 154 -17.87 10.96 13.65
N LYS A 155 -19.14 11.34 13.89
CA LYS A 155 -20.03 11.77 12.80
C LYS A 155 -19.55 13.11 12.24
N VAL A 156 -19.12 13.10 10.98
CA VAL A 156 -18.81 14.32 10.21
C VAL A 156 -20.05 14.82 9.46
N PHE A 157 -21.01 13.93 9.19
CA PHE A 157 -22.37 14.29 8.82
C PHE A 157 -23.33 13.54 9.73
N GLU A 158 -24.34 14.25 10.24
CA GLU A 158 -25.43 13.67 11.02
C GLU A 158 -26.76 13.89 10.28
N ARG A 159 -27.43 12.80 9.94
CA ARG A 159 -28.70 12.78 9.21
C ARG A 159 -28.70 13.60 7.91
N GLY A 160 -27.57 13.62 7.21
CA GLY A 160 -27.39 14.30 5.93
C GLY A 160 -26.80 15.71 6.03
N GLU A 161 -26.72 16.28 7.24
CA GLU A 161 -26.19 17.63 7.48
C GLU A 161 -24.74 17.56 8.02
N PRO A 162 -23.82 18.41 7.55
CA PRO A 162 -22.45 18.46 8.06
C PRO A 162 -22.41 18.92 9.53
N ASP A 163 -21.53 18.32 10.35
CA ASP A 163 -21.23 18.86 11.67
C ASP A 163 -20.14 19.93 11.56
N GLU A 164 -20.57 21.19 11.43
CA GLU A 164 -19.68 22.35 11.31
C GLU A 164 -18.65 22.45 12.44
N LYS A 165 -18.96 21.97 13.65
CA LYS A 165 -17.99 22.03 14.76
C LYS A 165 -16.83 21.07 14.53
N ILE A 166 -17.13 19.88 13.99
CA ILE A 166 -16.10 18.89 13.67
C ILE A 166 -15.30 19.34 12.45
N LEU A 167 -15.96 19.90 11.43
CA LEU A 167 -15.27 20.42 10.25
C LEU A 167 -14.32 21.57 10.61
N GLU A 168 -14.73 22.50 11.48
CA GLU A 168 -13.86 23.58 11.95
C GLU A 168 -12.69 23.08 12.82
N LEU A 169 -12.88 22.01 13.61
CA LEU A 169 -11.77 21.37 14.32
C LEU A 169 -10.75 20.78 13.35
N ILE A 170 -11.19 20.10 12.30
CA ILE A 170 -10.29 19.57 11.26
C ILE A 170 -9.56 20.73 10.57
N ARG A 171 -10.31 21.74 10.14
CA ARG A 171 -9.80 22.89 9.39
C ARG A 171 -8.70 23.63 10.16
N PHE A 172 -8.96 24.02 11.41
CA PHE A 172 -8.02 24.83 12.19
C PHE A 172 -6.84 24.06 12.78
N ASN A 173 -6.86 22.72 12.73
CA ASN A 173 -5.71 21.89 13.10
C ASN A 173 -4.89 21.43 11.89
N SER A 174 -5.23 21.89 10.68
CA SER A 174 -4.48 21.56 9.47
C SER A 174 -3.62 22.73 8.99
N ARG A 175 -2.41 22.41 8.51
CA ARG A 175 -1.54 23.32 7.76
C ARG A 175 -2.01 23.53 6.32
N MET A 176 -2.89 22.64 5.83
CA MET A 176 -3.42 22.63 4.46
C MET A 176 -4.95 22.49 4.48
N PRO A 177 -5.68 23.42 5.14
CA PRO A 177 -7.10 23.27 5.45
C PRO A 177 -7.98 23.08 4.22
N GLU A 178 -7.73 23.84 3.15
CA GLU A 178 -8.55 23.79 1.94
C GLU A 178 -8.40 22.45 1.20
N LEU A 179 -7.19 21.84 1.22
CA LEU A 179 -6.98 20.50 0.66
C LEU A 179 -7.71 19.45 1.49
N VAL A 180 -7.55 19.51 2.82
CA VAL A 180 -8.15 18.52 3.74
C VAL A 180 -9.68 18.54 3.70
N ILE A 181 -10.28 19.73 3.76
CA ILE A 181 -11.74 19.87 3.66
C ILE A 181 -12.24 19.49 2.25
N GLY A 182 -11.48 19.83 1.21
CA GLY A 182 -11.76 19.39 -0.16
C GLY A 182 -11.81 17.87 -0.30
N ASP A 183 -10.80 17.16 0.24
CA ASP A 183 -10.72 15.71 0.18
C ASP A 183 -11.79 15.03 1.04
N LEU A 184 -12.14 15.58 2.21
CA LEU A 184 -13.31 15.13 2.99
C LEU A 184 -14.57 15.18 2.13
N HIS A 185 -14.82 16.31 1.45
CA HIS A 185 -15.99 16.44 0.57
C HIS A 185 -15.93 15.50 -0.64
N ALA A 186 -14.74 15.24 -1.18
CA ALA A 186 -14.55 14.24 -2.24
C ALA A 186 -14.95 12.83 -1.77
N GLN A 187 -14.55 12.43 -0.56
CA GLN A 187 -14.96 11.15 0.04
C GLN A 187 -16.48 11.09 0.27
N VAL A 188 -17.08 12.17 0.76
CA VAL A 188 -18.55 12.29 0.93
C VAL A 188 -19.27 12.16 -0.42
N ALA A 189 -18.76 12.78 -1.48
CA ALA A 189 -19.32 12.69 -2.83
C ALA A 189 -19.25 11.24 -3.36
N ALA A 190 -18.12 10.56 -3.14
CA ALA A 190 -17.97 9.15 -3.49
C ALA A 190 -18.99 8.26 -2.75
N LEU A 191 -19.13 8.42 -1.43
CA LEU A 191 -20.11 7.69 -0.62
C LEU A 191 -21.55 7.91 -1.12
N ARG A 192 -21.95 9.16 -1.38
CA ARG A 192 -23.29 9.48 -1.91
C ARG A 192 -23.54 8.93 -3.31
N THR A 193 -22.51 8.84 -4.15
CA THR A 193 -22.61 8.12 -5.44
C THR A 193 -22.85 6.63 -5.23
N GLY A 194 -22.13 6.01 -4.29
CA GLY A 194 -22.36 4.63 -3.91
C GLY A 194 -23.78 4.38 -3.41
N GLU A 195 -24.32 5.25 -2.55
CA GLU A 195 -25.68 5.11 -1.98
C GLU A 195 -26.72 5.07 -3.09
N ARG A 196 -26.64 6.02 -4.02
CA ARG A 196 -27.55 6.10 -5.17
C ARG A 196 -27.52 4.82 -6.00
N ARG A 197 -26.31 4.31 -6.33
CA ARG A 197 -26.17 3.06 -7.09
C ARG A 197 -26.68 1.85 -6.33
N PHE A 198 -26.44 1.79 -5.02
CA PHE A 198 -26.95 0.73 -4.17
C PHE A 198 -28.49 0.73 -4.16
N HIS A 199 -29.13 1.90 -4.05
CA HIS A 199 -30.59 2.03 -4.14
C HIS A 199 -31.13 1.62 -5.51
N GLU A 200 -30.45 1.96 -6.62
CA GLU A 200 -30.85 1.54 -7.96
C GLU A 200 -30.84 0.01 -8.12
N ILE A 201 -29.83 -0.67 -7.56
CA ILE A 201 -29.73 -2.14 -7.58
C ILE A 201 -30.88 -2.76 -6.79
N LEU A 202 -31.12 -2.27 -5.57
CA LEU A 202 -32.18 -2.77 -4.70
C LEU A 202 -33.58 -2.53 -5.29
N ALA A 203 -33.81 -1.37 -5.91
CA ALA A 203 -35.06 -1.07 -6.60
C ALA A 203 -35.29 -1.97 -7.82
N LYS A 204 -34.22 -2.36 -8.53
CA LYS A 204 -34.30 -3.19 -9.73
C LYS A 204 -34.52 -4.67 -9.43
N PHE A 205 -33.79 -5.22 -8.45
CA PHE A 205 -33.76 -6.67 -8.20
C PHE A 205 -34.50 -7.09 -6.91
N GLY A 206 -34.79 -6.14 -6.01
CA GLY A 206 -35.37 -6.39 -4.70
C GLY A 206 -34.34 -6.87 -3.69
N VAL A 207 -34.53 -6.46 -2.43
CA VAL A 207 -33.66 -6.82 -1.29
C VAL A 207 -33.45 -8.33 -1.15
N PRO A 208 -34.49 -9.21 -1.23
CA PRO A 208 -34.29 -10.65 -1.05
C PRO A 208 -33.38 -11.28 -2.10
N SER A 209 -33.51 -10.87 -3.37
CA SER A 209 -32.71 -11.42 -4.47
C SER A 209 -31.27 -10.93 -4.39
N VAL A 210 -31.04 -9.65 -4.07
CA VAL A 210 -29.70 -9.11 -3.87
C VAL A 210 -28.99 -9.83 -2.71
N ASN A 211 -29.66 -9.98 -1.57
CA ASN A 211 -29.09 -10.71 -0.43
C ASN A 211 -28.76 -12.16 -0.79
N THR A 212 -29.65 -12.86 -1.49
CA THR A 212 -29.39 -14.24 -1.93
C THR A 212 -28.21 -14.33 -2.89
N ALA A 213 -28.10 -13.39 -3.85
CA ALA A 213 -26.97 -13.31 -4.77
C ALA A 213 -25.65 -13.06 -4.03
N VAL A 214 -25.63 -12.16 -3.04
CA VAL A 214 -24.45 -11.90 -2.21
C VAL A 214 -24.03 -13.15 -1.44
N GLU A 215 -24.94 -13.87 -0.80
CA GLU A 215 -24.61 -15.12 -0.09
C GLU A 215 -23.96 -16.16 -1.02
N GLN A 216 -24.55 -16.37 -2.21
CA GLN A 216 -24.02 -17.33 -3.18
C GLN A 216 -22.65 -16.91 -3.72
N TYR A 217 -22.49 -15.63 -4.05
CA TYR A 217 -21.25 -15.07 -4.57
C TYR A 217 -20.08 -15.20 -3.57
N LEU A 218 -20.32 -14.86 -2.30
CA LEU A 218 -19.31 -14.98 -1.25
C LEU A 218 -18.92 -16.46 -1.01
N ALA A 219 -19.91 -17.37 -0.98
CA ALA A 219 -19.67 -18.80 -0.78
C ALA A 219 -18.87 -19.44 -1.92
N VAL A 220 -19.15 -19.06 -3.17
CA VAL A 220 -18.39 -19.51 -4.35
C VAL A 220 -16.95 -19.02 -4.25
N SER A 221 -16.74 -17.75 -3.91
CA SER A 221 -15.42 -17.15 -3.80
C SER A 221 -14.58 -17.82 -2.70
N GLU A 222 -15.19 -18.11 -1.53
CA GLU A 222 -14.53 -18.87 -0.48
C GLU A 222 -14.14 -20.28 -0.93
N THR A 223 -15.05 -20.99 -1.60
CA THR A 223 -14.77 -22.34 -2.11
C THR A 223 -13.58 -22.33 -3.06
N ARG A 224 -13.54 -21.38 -4.00
CA ARG A 224 -12.43 -21.23 -4.95
C ARG A 224 -11.11 -20.93 -4.26
N SER A 225 -11.06 -19.98 -3.33
CA SER A 225 -9.83 -19.69 -2.59
C SER A 225 -9.32 -20.90 -1.81
N ARG A 226 -10.21 -21.65 -1.16
CA ARG A 226 -9.85 -22.87 -0.41
C ARG A 226 -9.34 -23.97 -1.34
N ASP A 227 -9.96 -24.17 -2.49
CA ASP A 227 -9.53 -25.17 -3.47
C ASP A 227 -8.19 -24.81 -4.10
N ALA A 228 -7.95 -23.53 -4.41
CA ALA A 228 -6.66 -23.04 -4.87
C ALA A 228 -5.55 -23.32 -3.84
N LEU A 229 -5.80 -23.03 -2.55
CA LEU A 229 -4.86 -23.34 -1.46
C LEU A 229 -4.57 -24.84 -1.33
N ARG A 230 -5.55 -25.72 -1.53
CA ARG A 230 -5.35 -27.19 -1.52
C ARG A 230 -4.49 -27.67 -2.70
N ALA A 231 -4.50 -26.95 -3.81
CA ALA A 231 -3.71 -27.27 -5.00
C ALA A 231 -2.26 -26.76 -4.91
N LEU A 232 -1.94 -25.87 -3.97
CA LEU A 232 -0.59 -25.43 -3.69
C LEU A 232 0.19 -26.46 -2.86
N PRO A 233 1.53 -26.39 -2.84
CA PRO A 233 2.33 -27.19 -1.90
C PRO A 233 1.83 -27.00 -0.46
N GLN A 234 1.63 -28.10 0.24
CA GLN A 234 1.24 -28.09 1.66
C GLN A 234 2.51 -28.10 2.52
N GLY A 235 2.54 -27.27 3.55
CA GLY A 235 3.72 -27.15 4.41
C GLY A 235 3.77 -25.85 5.19
N SER A 236 4.86 -25.70 5.95
CA SER A 236 5.17 -24.51 6.75
C SER A 236 6.59 -24.05 6.45
N TRP A 237 6.76 -22.76 6.19
CA TRP A 237 8.06 -22.17 5.88
C TRP A 237 8.27 -20.89 6.69
N THR A 238 9.46 -20.73 7.26
CA THR A 238 9.81 -19.58 8.08
C THR A 238 10.82 -18.72 7.34
N ALA A 239 10.59 -17.41 7.32
CA ALA A 239 11.54 -16.43 6.83
C ALA A 239 11.82 -15.36 7.88
N VAL A 240 13.01 -14.76 7.77
CA VAL A 240 13.46 -13.64 8.60
C VAL A 240 14.01 -12.55 7.69
N ASP A 241 13.69 -11.30 8.04
CA ASP A 241 14.23 -10.10 7.43
C ASP A 241 14.25 -8.95 8.46
N TRP A 242 14.77 -7.80 8.05
CA TRP A 242 15.02 -6.66 8.93
C TRP A 242 14.61 -5.35 8.28
N LEU A 243 14.06 -4.45 9.09
CA LEU A 243 14.03 -3.02 8.77
C LEU A 243 15.33 -2.38 9.22
N ASP A 244 15.78 -1.36 8.50
CA ASP A 244 17.03 -0.67 8.81
C ASP A 244 17.06 -0.07 10.22
N ASP A 245 15.95 0.52 10.69
CA ASP A 245 15.81 1.29 11.93
C ASP A 245 14.33 1.55 12.26
N ASP A 246 14.05 2.01 13.49
CA ASP A 246 12.72 2.47 13.91
C ASP A 246 12.53 3.99 13.80
N GLY A 247 13.56 4.74 13.40
CA GLY A 247 13.56 6.21 13.32
C GLY A 247 13.97 6.93 14.61
N VAL A 248 14.13 6.20 15.72
CA VAL A 248 14.59 6.72 17.03
C VAL A 248 15.95 6.11 17.40
N SER A 249 16.17 4.84 17.08
CA SER A 249 17.45 4.13 17.15
C SER A 249 17.89 3.67 15.77
N ASP A 250 19.20 3.59 15.53
CA ASP A 250 19.80 3.02 14.32
C ASP A 250 19.82 1.48 14.31
N ASP A 251 19.32 0.84 15.38
CA ASP A 251 19.27 -0.61 15.53
C ASP A 251 18.27 -1.24 14.54
N PRO A 252 18.65 -2.31 13.81
CA PRO A 252 17.74 -2.95 12.88
C PRO A 252 16.59 -3.66 13.61
N VAL A 253 15.38 -3.56 13.05
CA VAL A 253 14.16 -4.13 13.65
C VAL A 253 13.87 -5.49 13.01
N ARG A 254 13.80 -6.53 13.84
CA ARG A 254 13.60 -7.91 13.39
C ARG A 254 12.17 -8.17 12.93
N MET A 255 12.02 -8.79 11.76
CA MET A 255 10.75 -9.33 11.29
C MET A 255 10.87 -10.82 11.00
N GLN A 256 9.87 -11.59 11.40
CA GLN A 256 9.77 -13.02 11.11
C GLN A 256 8.33 -13.39 10.80
N VAL A 257 8.17 -14.27 9.83
CA VAL A 257 6.88 -14.91 9.56
C VAL A 257 7.08 -16.40 9.32
N THR A 258 6.18 -17.20 9.85
CA THR A 258 5.97 -18.58 9.44
C THR A 258 4.68 -18.66 8.64
N VAL A 259 4.77 -19.06 7.38
CA VAL A 259 3.63 -19.21 6.48
C VAL A 259 3.29 -20.67 6.37
N THR A 260 2.05 -21.04 6.71
CA THR A 260 1.55 -22.41 6.63
C THR A 260 0.40 -22.49 5.63
N ILE A 261 0.48 -23.43 4.69
CA ILE A 261 -0.63 -23.82 3.83
C ILE A 261 -1.04 -25.23 4.23
N ALA A 262 -2.26 -25.36 4.73
CA ALA A 262 -2.84 -26.63 5.16
C ALA A 262 -4.36 -26.65 4.94
N ASP A 263 -4.85 -27.71 4.30
CA ASP A 263 -6.28 -28.05 4.19
C ASP A 263 -7.20 -26.92 3.67
N GLY A 264 -6.66 -26.08 2.79
CA GLY A 264 -7.39 -24.94 2.23
C GLY A 264 -7.42 -23.71 3.16
N THR A 265 -6.42 -23.56 4.02
CA THR A 265 -6.18 -22.38 4.87
C THR A 265 -4.75 -21.89 4.69
N LEU A 266 -4.58 -20.56 4.64
CA LEU A 266 -3.29 -19.89 4.70
C LEU A 266 -3.15 -19.26 6.09
N THR A 267 -2.16 -19.67 6.87
CA THR A 267 -1.84 -19.06 8.16
C THR A 267 -0.55 -18.27 8.05
N CYS A 268 -0.58 -16.99 8.41
CA CYS A 268 0.60 -16.15 8.57
C CYS A 268 0.86 -15.91 10.06
N ASP A 269 1.91 -16.51 10.60
CA ASP A 269 2.30 -16.39 12.01
C ASP A 269 3.54 -15.51 12.18
N PHE A 270 3.35 -14.34 12.79
CA PHE A 270 4.40 -13.36 13.03
C PHE A 270 5.14 -13.55 14.36
N THR A 271 4.89 -14.65 15.07
CA THR A 271 5.61 -15.01 16.29
C THR A 271 7.12 -15.04 16.03
N GLY A 272 7.86 -14.38 16.92
CA GLY A 272 9.31 -14.19 16.81
C GLY A 272 9.74 -12.86 16.18
N SER A 273 8.82 -12.07 15.63
CA SER A 273 9.11 -10.67 15.28
C SER A 273 9.45 -9.83 16.53
N ALA A 274 10.01 -8.64 16.32
CA ALA A 274 10.34 -7.74 17.41
C ALA A 274 9.09 -7.33 18.23
N PRO A 275 9.25 -7.00 19.53
CA PRO A 275 8.23 -6.25 20.26
C PRO A 275 7.97 -4.90 19.58
N ALA A 276 6.88 -4.22 19.96
CA ALA A 276 6.65 -2.86 19.51
C ALA A 276 7.86 -1.97 19.82
N THR A 277 8.30 -1.21 18.81
CA THR A 277 9.46 -0.32 18.85
C THR A 277 9.10 1.04 19.42
N ALA A 278 10.11 1.81 19.80
CA ALA A 278 9.91 3.16 20.28
C ALA A 278 9.47 4.09 19.16
N GLY A 279 10.04 3.95 17.96
CA GLY A 279 9.71 4.77 16.80
C GLY A 279 8.50 4.27 15.97
N PRO A 280 8.07 5.04 14.95
CA PRO A 280 6.74 4.92 14.31
C PRO A 280 6.60 3.81 13.27
N VAL A 281 7.39 2.74 13.37
CA VAL A 281 7.34 1.59 12.45
C VAL A 281 6.38 0.49 12.91
N ASN A 282 5.64 0.70 13.99
CA ASN A 282 4.69 -0.30 14.49
C ASN A 282 3.45 -0.41 13.61
N MET A 283 2.97 -1.63 13.39
CA MET A 283 1.82 -1.93 12.56
C MET A 283 0.56 -2.17 13.38
N PRO A 284 -0.54 -1.43 13.13
CA PRO A 284 -1.85 -1.83 13.62
C PRO A 284 -2.23 -3.23 13.13
N TYR A 285 -2.89 -4.05 13.97
CA TYR A 285 -3.24 -5.43 13.61
C TYR A 285 -4.07 -5.54 12.32
N GLY A 286 -5.02 -4.61 12.12
CA GLY A 286 -5.83 -4.61 10.90
C GLY A 286 -5.01 -4.37 9.63
N ALA A 287 -3.89 -3.64 9.71
CA ALA A 287 -2.97 -3.43 8.59
C ALA A 287 -2.15 -4.70 8.30
N THR A 288 -1.72 -5.41 9.34
CA THR A 288 -1.11 -6.74 9.23
C THR A 288 -2.07 -7.73 8.55
N LEU A 289 -3.35 -7.72 8.93
CA LEU A 289 -4.37 -8.54 8.30
C LEU A 289 -4.56 -8.18 6.82
N ALA A 290 -4.65 -6.88 6.50
CA ALA A 290 -4.82 -6.39 5.13
C ALA A 290 -3.68 -6.87 4.22
N MET A 291 -2.43 -6.68 4.66
CA MET A 291 -1.25 -7.18 3.95
C MET A 291 -1.36 -8.68 3.62
N CYS A 292 -1.69 -9.51 4.60
CA CYS A 292 -1.84 -10.95 4.41
C CYS A 292 -3.00 -11.32 3.45
N LYS A 293 -4.09 -10.53 3.43
CA LYS A 293 -5.19 -10.71 2.46
C LYS A 293 -4.74 -10.52 1.02
N VAL A 294 -3.89 -9.51 0.78
CA VAL A 294 -3.34 -9.27 -0.57
C VAL A 294 -2.50 -10.47 -1.02
N VAL A 295 -1.65 -11.01 -0.15
CA VAL A 295 -0.87 -12.21 -0.47
C VAL A 295 -1.77 -13.40 -0.78
N LEU A 296 -2.77 -13.67 0.07
CA LEU A 296 -3.73 -14.75 -0.18
C LEU A 296 -4.42 -14.58 -1.54
N LYS A 297 -4.85 -13.36 -1.86
CA LYS A 297 -5.50 -13.06 -3.13
C LYS A 297 -4.57 -13.32 -4.31
N ALA A 298 -3.33 -12.83 -4.25
CA ALA A 298 -2.34 -13.03 -5.31
C ALA A 298 -2.06 -14.52 -5.58
N LEU A 299 -2.06 -15.35 -4.53
CA LEU A 299 -1.83 -16.79 -4.64
C LEU A 299 -3.02 -17.59 -5.18
N THR A 300 -4.25 -17.11 -4.95
CA THR A 300 -5.46 -17.93 -5.15
C THR A 300 -6.39 -17.43 -6.24
N SER A 301 -6.49 -16.11 -6.40
CA SER A 301 -7.51 -15.44 -7.23
C SER A 301 -7.01 -14.08 -7.75
N PRO A 302 -5.86 -14.01 -8.44
CA PRO A 302 -5.29 -12.74 -8.90
C PRO A 302 -6.19 -12.00 -9.90
N ASP A 303 -6.92 -12.73 -10.75
CA ASP A 303 -7.75 -12.15 -11.83
C ASP A 303 -9.22 -11.94 -11.47
N GLU A 304 -9.65 -12.38 -10.28
CA GLU A 304 -11.05 -12.23 -9.85
C GLU A 304 -11.24 -10.95 -9.01
N PRO A 305 -12.40 -10.27 -9.06
CA PRO A 305 -12.69 -9.20 -8.10
C PRO A 305 -12.69 -9.73 -6.65
N SER A 306 -12.11 -8.97 -5.72
CA SER A 306 -12.07 -9.38 -4.31
C SER A 306 -13.44 -9.25 -3.63
N ASN A 307 -13.66 -10.08 -2.62
CA ASN A 307 -14.78 -9.96 -1.69
C ASN A 307 -14.46 -10.69 -0.36
N GLY A 308 -15.37 -10.65 0.60
CA GLY A 308 -15.13 -11.28 1.91
C GLY A 308 -14.89 -12.79 1.84
N GLY A 309 -15.42 -13.47 0.81
CA GLY A 309 -15.19 -14.89 0.55
C GLY A 309 -13.76 -15.19 0.08
N THR A 310 -13.17 -14.32 -0.76
CA THR A 310 -11.79 -14.54 -1.27
C THR A 310 -10.75 -14.56 -0.15
N THR A 311 -11.05 -13.91 0.98
CA THR A 311 -10.16 -13.81 2.14
C THR A 311 -10.57 -14.68 3.33
N ALA A 312 -11.66 -15.45 3.23
CA ALA A 312 -12.22 -16.21 4.35
C ALA A 312 -11.33 -17.38 4.83
N ALA A 313 -10.36 -17.78 4.00
CA ALA A 313 -9.40 -18.85 4.27
C ALA A 313 -8.08 -18.35 4.89
N LEU A 314 -8.02 -17.10 5.33
CA LEU A 314 -6.84 -16.51 5.96
C LEU A 314 -6.92 -16.61 7.48
N ASP A 315 -5.82 -17.03 8.10
CA ASP A 315 -5.58 -16.92 9.53
C ASP A 315 -4.29 -16.09 9.78
N VAL A 316 -4.32 -15.19 10.75
CA VAL A 316 -3.20 -14.29 11.05
C VAL A 316 -2.93 -14.26 12.55
N ILE A 317 -1.74 -14.72 12.92
CA ILE A 317 -1.28 -14.76 14.30
C ILE A 317 -0.27 -13.62 14.51
N ALA A 318 -0.65 -12.65 15.32
CA ALA A 318 0.22 -11.58 15.78
C ALA A 318 -0.16 -11.18 17.22
N GLU A 319 0.77 -11.36 18.15
CA GLU A 319 0.54 -11.09 19.57
C GLU A 319 0.47 -9.59 19.86
N SER A 320 -0.52 -9.19 20.66
CA SER A 320 -0.72 -7.81 21.11
C SER A 320 0.56 -7.22 21.74
N GLY A 321 0.96 -6.01 21.31
CA GLY A 321 2.16 -5.34 21.80
C GLY A 321 3.45 -5.75 21.06
N GLN A 322 3.35 -6.59 20.04
CA GLN A 322 4.45 -6.86 19.11
C GLN A 322 4.39 -5.89 17.91
N LEU A 323 5.47 -5.87 17.11
CA LEU A 323 5.60 -5.02 15.92
C LEU A 323 4.39 -5.08 14.96
N PHE A 324 3.83 -6.29 14.76
CA PHE A 324 2.70 -6.54 13.86
C PHE A 324 1.32 -6.43 14.52
N HIS A 325 1.25 -6.02 15.78
CA HIS A 325 0.01 -5.77 16.52
C HIS A 325 0.27 -4.67 17.56
N ALA A 326 0.51 -3.47 17.05
CA ALA A 326 0.67 -2.27 17.86
C ALA A 326 -0.56 -2.06 18.75
N VAL A 327 -0.31 -1.59 19.98
CA VAL A 327 -1.36 -1.18 20.92
C VAL A 327 -1.03 0.19 21.49
N TYR A 328 -2.06 0.90 21.92
CA TYR A 328 -1.91 2.23 22.49
C TYR A 328 -0.89 2.24 23.66
N PRO A 329 0.05 3.21 23.71
CA PRO A 329 0.19 4.41 22.85
C PRO A 329 1.26 4.30 21.74
N ALA A 330 1.62 3.08 21.29
CA ALA A 330 2.71 2.89 20.32
C ALA A 330 2.52 3.72 19.04
N PRO A 331 3.55 4.44 18.56
CA PRO A 331 3.47 5.22 17.32
C PRO A 331 3.43 4.31 16.08
N THR A 332 2.64 4.68 15.08
CA THR A 332 2.32 3.84 13.89
C THR A 332 2.39 4.60 12.57
N PHE A 333 3.02 5.79 12.55
CA PHE A 333 2.93 6.69 11.40
C PHE A 333 3.47 6.09 10.09
N THR A 334 4.52 5.26 10.16
CA THR A 334 5.19 4.73 8.97
C THR A 334 4.72 3.32 8.63
N LEU A 335 4.23 3.13 7.39
CA LEU A 335 3.69 1.84 6.90
C LEU A 335 4.74 0.87 6.33
N TRP A 336 6.03 1.26 6.31
CA TRP A 336 7.10 0.51 5.63
C TRP A 336 7.34 -0.89 6.21
N THR A 337 7.03 -1.11 7.48
CA THR A 337 7.03 -2.45 8.07
C THR A 337 6.14 -3.40 7.32
N GLY A 338 4.94 -2.96 6.93
CA GLY A 338 4.01 -3.75 6.10
C GLY A 338 4.53 -3.96 4.67
N ILE A 339 5.15 -2.95 4.08
CA ILE A 339 5.73 -3.03 2.73
C ILE A 339 6.82 -4.10 2.68
N VAL A 340 7.79 -4.04 3.60
CA VAL A 340 8.89 -5.01 3.64
C VAL A 340 8.39 -6.39 4.09
N ALA A 341 7.42 -6.45 5.02
CA ALA A 341 6.84 -7.72 5.45
C ALA A 341 6.05 -8.43 4.34
N PHE A 342 5.59 -7.69 3.33
CA PHE A 342 4.97 -8.27 2.15
C PHE A 342 5.96 -9.22 1.45
N GLU A 343 7.17 -8.75 1.14
CA GLU A 343 8.27 -9.53 0.57
C GLU A 343 8.73 -10.66 1.50
N LEU A 344 8.69 -10.45 2.82
CA LEU A 344 9.01 -11.47 3.81
C LEU A 344 8.07 -12.69 3.73
N ILE A 345 6.77 -12.47 3.49
CA ILE A 345 5.80 -13.57 3.29
C ILE A 345 6.13 -14.33 2.01
N TYR A 346 6.46 -13.65 0.91
CA TYR A 346 6.90 -14.30 -0.34
C TYR A 346 8.20 -15.07 -0.15
N LYS A 347 9.16 -14.53 0.61
CA LYS A 347 10.43 -15.21 0.94
C LYS A 347 10.20 -16.51 1.71
N ALA A 348 9.19 -16.57 2.57
CA ALA A 348 8.79 -17.82 3.23
C ALA A 348 8.20 -18.81 2.21
N LEU A 349 7.21 -18.37 1.43
CA LEU A 349 6.55 -19.22 0.42
C LEU A 349 7.52 -19.74 -0.65
N ALA A 350 8.48 -18.94 -1.09
CA ALA A 350 9.48 -19.31 -2.11
C ALA A 350 10.34 -20.51 -1.71
N GLN A 351 10.46 -20.84 -0.42
CA GLN A 351 11.13 -22.06 0.03
C GLN A 351 10.34 -23.33 -0.30
N GLY A 352 9.01 -23.24 -0.42
CA GLY A 352 8.11 -24.35 -0.73
C GLY A 352 7.66 -24.44 -2.18
N MET A 353 7.75 -23.33 -2.91
CA MET A 353 7.34 -23.23 -4.30
C MET A 353 8.26 -22.32 -5.13
N PRO A 354 9.58 -22.62 -5.18
CA PRO A 354 10.55 -21.77 -5.86
C PRO A 354 10.23 -21.61 -7.36
N ASP A 355 9.71 -22.65 -8.01
CA ASP A 355 9.38 -22.64 -9.43
C ASP A 355 8.00 -22.01 -9.74
N ARG A 356 7.41 -21.27 -8.80
CA ARG A 356 6.10 -20.60 -8.97
C ARG A 356 6.09 -19.14 -8.58
N LEU A 357 7.14 -18.66 -7.91
CA LEU A 357 7.22 -17.30 -7.41
C LEU A 357 8.39 -16.58 -8.05
N ALA A 358 8.24 -15.26 -8.20
CA ALA A 358 9.35 -14.40 -8.53
C ALA A 358 10.32 -14.31 -7.34
N ALA A 359 11.57 -13.97 -7.63
CA ALA A 359 12.48 -13.43 -6.63
C ALA A 359 11.96 -12.09 -6.06
N SER A 360 12.65 -11.53 -5.08
CA SER A 360 12.26 -10.24 -4.49
C SER A 360 12.25 -9.12 -5.52
N SER A 361 11.35 -8.14 -5.38
CA SER A 361 11.50 -6.85 -6.04
C SER A 361 12.64 -6.03 -5.40
N GLY A 362 12.64 -4.70 -5.46
CA GLY A 362 13.62 -3.85 -4.75
C GLY A 362 13.54 -3.90 -3.22
N GLY A 363 12.66 -4.74 -2.68
CA GLY A 363 12.50 -5.04 -1.26
C GLY A 363 11.74 -3.97 -0.46
N ASP A 364 11.44 -2.82 -1.09
CA ASP A 364 10.85 -1.64 -0.46
C ASP A 364 10.10 -0.79 -1.50
N VAL A 365 9.32 0.19 -1.05
CA VAL A 365 8.87 1.35 -1.83
C VAL A 365 9.73 2.55 -1.41
N PRO A 366 10.80 2.89 -2.14
CA PRO A 366 11.56 4.10 -1.86
C PRO A 366 10.69 5.35 -1.95
N GLY A 367 10.40 5.99 -0.82
CA GLY A 367 9.62 7.22 -0.77
C GLY A 367 10.50 8.45 -0.56
N PHE A 368 10.11 9.58 -1.14
CA PHE A 368 10.64 10.87 -0.73
C PHE A 368 9.56 11.94 -0.65
N MET A 369 9.79 12.97 0.15
CA MET A 369 8.92 14.12 0.30
C MET A 369 9.73 15.40 0.42
N MET A 370 9.17 16.51 -0.08
CA MET A 370 9.67 17.84 0.23
C MET A 370 8.57 18.64 0.95
N VAL A 371 8.96 19.31 2.02
CA VAL A 371 8.15 20.28 2.74
C VAL A 371 8.83 21.64 2.65
N GLY A 372 8.07 22.69 2.33
CA GLY A 372 8.63 24.05 2.27
C GLY A 372 7.65 25.07 1.73
N GLU A 373 8.21 26.21 1.31
CA GLU A 373 7.46 27.28 0.64
C GLU A 373 7.83 27.30 -0.84
N HIS A 374 6.83 27.43 -1.69
CA HIS A 374 7.00 27.46 -3.13
C HIS A 374 7.79 28.71 -3.53
N PRO A 375 8.89 28.59 -4.30
CA PRO A 375 9.82 29.70 -4.56
C PRO A 375 9.20 30.91 -5.27
N GLU A 376 8.10 30.72 -6.00
CA GLU A 376 7.47 31.79 -6.79
C GLU A 376 6.18 32.33 -6.16
N THR A 377 5.41 31.49 -5.47
CA THR A 377 4.10 31.87 -4.91
C THR A 377 4.14 32.12 -3.41
N GLY A 378 5.17 31.63 -2.71
CA GLY A 378 5.26 31.68 -1.25
C GLY A 378 4.27 30.76 -0.54
N GLU A 379 3.51 29.94 -1.27
CA GLU A 379 2.55 29.01 -0.69
C GLU A 379 3.26 27.83 -0.03
N PHE A 380 2.79 27.44 1.15
CA PHE A 380 3.25 26.24 1.83
C PHE A 380 2.87 24.99 1.03
N PHE A 381 3.79 24.03 0.94
CA PHE A 381 3.52 22.72 0.35
C PHE A 381 4.15 21.59 1.17
N ALA A 382 3.54 20.42 1.09
CA ALA A 382 4.14 19.13 1.38
C ALA A 382 3.80 18.21 0.20
N VAL A 383 4.80 17.64 -0.47
CA VAL A 383 4.59 16.79 -1.64
C VAL A 383 5.42 15.53 -1.50
N SER A 384 4.77 14.37 -1.56
CA SER A 384 5.39 13.04 -1.57
C SER A 384 5.47 12.45 -2.98
N ASN A 385 6.40 11.52 -3.16
CA ASN A 385 6.47 10.66 -4.33
C ASN A 385 7.04 9.29 -3.93
N ASN A 386 6.48 8.24 -4.52
CA ASN A 386 7.00 6.87 -4.44
C ASN A 386 7.81 6.56 -5.69
N ASP A 387 9.01 6.05 -5.49
CA ASP A 387 9.92 5.72 -6.58
C ASP A 387 9.85 4.24 -6.99
N PRO A 388 9.91 3.97 -8.30
CA PRO A 388 9.98 2.61 -8.81
C PRO A 388 11.25 1.87 -8.41
N VAL A 389 11.13 0.55 -8.35
CA VAL A 389 12.19 -0.44 -8.13
C VAL A 389 12.25 -1.44 -9.29
N GLY A 390 13.20 -2.35 -9.28
CA GLY A 390 13.14 -3.54 -10.12
C GLY A 390 12.29 -4.65 -9.51
N TRP A 391 11.50 -5.36 -10.30
CA TRP A 391 10.82 -6.60 -9.85
C TRP A 391 11.74 -7.81 -9.98
N GLY A 392 11.49 -8.87 -9.22
CA GLY A 392 12.31 -10.08 -9.30
C GLY A 392 12.12 -10.85 -10.59
N GLY A 393 13.19 -11.48 -11.07
CA GLY A 393 13.11 -12.50 -12.12
C GLY A 393 12.28 -13.69 -11.63
N ASN A 394 11.63 -14.39 -12.55
CA ASN A 394 10.83 -15.57 -12.23
C ASN A 394 11.22 -16.74 -13.16
N PRO A 395 10.64 -17.94 -12.98
CA PRO A 395 11.00 -19.12 -13.77
C PRO A 395 10.75 -19.01 -15.28
N ASP A 396 9.96 -18.04 -15.72
CA ASP A 396 9.49 -17.91 -17.10
C ASP A 396 10.04 -16.66 -17.82
N HIS A 397 10.35 -15.58 -17.08
CA HIS A 397 10.82 -14.33 -17.67
C HIS A 397 11.56 -13.39 -16.69
N ASP A 398 12.23 -12.39 -17.26
CA ASP A 398 12.91 -11.32 -16.51
C ASP A 398 11.94 -10.47 -15.68
N GLY A 399 12.44 -9.94 -14.57
CA GLY A 399 11.72 -8.97 -13.76
C GLY A 399 11.52 -7.65 -14.49
N ILE A 400 10.42 -6.97 -14.18
CA ILE A 400 10.08 -5.67 -14.78
C ILE A 400 11.02 -4.59 -14.25
N ASP A 401 11.63 -3.82 -15.15
CA ASP A 401 12.48 -2.67 -14.84
C ASP A 401 11.64 -1.47 -14.35
N ALA A 402 12.15 -0.75 -13.33
CA ALA A 402 11.62 0.54 -12.88
C ALA A 402 10.08 0.61 -12.77
N THR A 403 9.51 -0.31 -12.01
CA THR A 403 8.08 -0.38 -11.69
C THR A 403 7.82 -0.22 -10.20
N ILE A 404 6.63 0.23 -9.80
CA ILE A 404 6.31 0.38 -8.38
C ILE A 404 6.30 -1.00 -7.71
N HIS A 405 6.80 -1.05 -6.47
CA HIS A 405 6.82 -2.24 -5.64
C HIS A 405 5.44 -2.93 -5.59
N LEU A 406 5.45 -4.25 -5.49
CA LEU A 406 4.25 -5.07 -5.63
C LEU A 406 3.18 -4.85 -4.54
N SER A 407 3.55 -4.32 -3.38
CA SER A 407 2.58 -3.88 -2.34
C SER A 407 1.74 -2.67 -2.79
N GLU A 408 2.15 -1.99 -3.84
CA GLU A 408 1.56 -0.76 -4.38
C GLU A 408 1.47 -0.81 -5.92
N SER A 409 1.27 -1.99 -6.49
CA SER A 409 1.38 -2.26 -7.94
C SER A 409 0.48 -1.41 -8.86
N THR A 410 -0.51 -0.72 -8.32
CA THR A 410 -1.42 0.21 -9.04
C THR A 410 -0.99 1.67 -9.00
N VAL A 411 -0.03 2.00 -8.13
CA VAL A 411 0.50 3.35 -7.97
C VAL A 411 1.29 3.77 -9.19
N ARG A 412 1.30 5.08 -9.43
CA ARG A 412 2.05 5.72 -10.49
C ARG A 412 3.11 6.64 -9.90
N SER A 413 4.27 6.70 -10.55
CA SER A 413 5.23 7.76 -10.26
C SER A 413 4.69 9.11 -10.69
N THR A 414 4.91 10.13 -9.87
CA THR A 414 4.48 11.49 -10.21
C THR A 414 5.36 12.04 -11.33
N PRO A 415 4.77 12.66 -12.38
CA PRO A 415 5.55 13.31 -13.43
C PRO A 415 6.50 14.36 -12.86
N ILE A 416 7.74 14.42 -13.36
CA ILE A 416 8.73 15.39 -12.88
C ILE A 416 8.25 16.84 -13.04
N GLU A 417 7.53 17.14 -14.12
CA GLU A 417 6.97 18.47 -14.39
C GLU A 417 5.98 18.89 -13.29
N VAL A 418 5.20 17.95 -12.75
CA VAL A 418 4.29 18.21 -11.63
C VAL A 418 5.08 18.49 -10.36
N LEU A 419 6.11 17.69 -10.07
CA LEU A 419 6.95 17.88 -8.89
C LEU A 419 7.71 19.22 -8.95
N GLU A 420 8.28 19.59 -10.10
CA GLU A 420 8.99 20.86 -10.29
C GLU A 420 8.04 22.08 -10.24
N ALA A 421 6.83 21.95 -10.77
CA ALA A 421 5.84 23.03 -10.76
C ALA A 421 5.19 23.27 -9.39
N ARG A 422 5.18 22.26 -8.52
CA ARG A 422 4.54 22.33 -7.19
C ARG A 422 5.52 22.57 -6.04
N THR A 423 6.82 22.43 -6.28
CA THR A 423 7.83 22.41 -5.21
C THR A 423 9.08 23.23 -5.54
N GLY A 424 10.02 23.27 -4.61
CA GLY A 424 11.37 23.77 -4.83
C GLY A 424 12.33 22.78 -5.49
N MET A 425 11.88 21.59 -5.92
CA MET A 425 12.76 20.59 -6.54
C MET A 425 13.04 20.91 -8.02
N PHE A 426 14.19 20.46 -8.49
CA PHE A 426 14.58 20.42 -9.90
C PHE A 426 15.31 19.10 -10.17
N PHE A 427 14.80 18.30 -11.10
CA PHE A 427 15.33 16.97 -11.39
C PHE A 427 16.41 17.09 -12.48
N GLU A 428 17.67 16.94 -12.08
CA GLU A 428 18.79 17.00 -13.01
C GLU A 428 18.98 15.70 -13.77
N ARG A 429 18.48 14.60 -13.21
CA ARG A 429 18.58 13.25 -13.77
C ARG A 429 17.46 12.36 -13.28
N VAL A 430 16.88 11.57 -14.19
CA VAL A 430 16.07 10.39 -13.91
C VAL A 430 16.45 9.34 -14.95
N GLU A 431 17.08 8.25 -14.54
CA GLU A 431 17.57 7.20 -15.45
C GLU A 431 17.45 5.81 -14.84
N ILE A 432 17.41 4.78 -15.68
CA ILE A 432 17.58 3.40 -15.24
C ILE A 432 18.96 3.25 -14.58
N ARG A 433 18.99 2.63 -13.40
CA ARG A 433 20.23 2.32 -12.70
C ARG A 433 20.85 1.07 -13.32
N ARG A 434 21.72 1.25 -14.32
CA ARG A 434 22.47 0.16 -14.96
C ARG A 434 23.17 -0.73 -13.92
N ASP A 435 23.22 -2.03 -14.19
CA ASP A 435 23.84 -3.07 -13.34
C ASP A 435 23.20 -3.20 -11.94
N SER A 436 21.99 -2.67 -11.73
CA SER A 436 21.29 -2.78 -10.44
C SER A 436 20.43 -4.03 -10.28
N ALA A 437 20.14 -4.74 -11.37
CA ALA A 437 19.37 -5.96 -11.36
C ALA A 437 20.17 -7.14 -10.79
N GLY A 438 19.51 -7.98 -10.00
CA GLY A 438 20.06 -9.27 -9.59
C GLY A 438 20.21 -10.18 -10.81
N ALA A 439 21.40 -10.75 -10.98
CA ALA A 439 21.68 -11.59 -12.13
C ALA A 439 21.02 -12.96 -12.00
N GLY A 440 20.53 -13.52 -13.10
CA GLY A 440 20.00 -14.89 -13.15
C GLY A 440 19.83 -15.35 -14.58
N GLN A 441 19.43 -16.60 -14.78
CA GLN A 441 18.92 -17.04 -16.09
C GLN A 441 17.86 -16.05 -16.56
N PHE A 442 16.98 -15.68 -15.63
CA PHE A 442 16.10 -14.53 -15.72
C PHE A 442 16.57 -13.47 -14.72
N ARG A 443 16.95 -12.29 -15.22
CA ARG A 443 17.43 -11.20 -14.38
C ARG A 443 16.27 -10.57 -13.62
N GLY A 444 16.56 -9.94 -12.49
CA GLY A 444 15.65 -8.94 -11.95
C GLY A 444 15.50 -7.73 -12.88
N GLY A 445 14.53 -6.89 -12.60
CA GLY A 445 14.44 -5.55 -13.15
C GLY A 445 15.51 -4.64 -12.52
N CYS A 446 15.94 -3.63 -13.26
CA CYS A 446 16.75 -2.54 -12.76
C CYS A 446 15.91 -1.55 -11.94
N GLY A 447 16.55 -0.96 -10.94
CA GLY A 447 16.02 0.23 -10.26
C GLY A 447 16.26 1.52 -11.05
N LEU A 448 16.09 2.65 -10.37
CA LEU A 448 16.23 3.99 -10.90
C LEU A 448 17.28 4.80 -10.14
N ARG A 449 17.84 5.78 -10.83
CA ARG A 449 18.61 6.88 -10.25
C ARG A 449 17.87 8.19 -10.43
N ARG A 450 17.76 8.98 -9.36
CA ARG A 450 17.34 10.38 -9.40
C ARG A 450 18.38 11.29 -8.76
N ASP A 451 18.70 12.39 -9.44
CA ASP A 451 19.49 13.47 -8.87
C ASP A 451 18.60 14.72 -8.78
N ILE A 452 18.35 15.19 -7.56
CA ILE A 452 17.44 16.31 -7.26
C ILE A 452 18.27 17.48 -6.75
N ARG A 453 18.12 18.65 -7.36
CA ARG A 453 18.67 19.93 -6.88
C ARG A 453 17.54 20.79 -6.31
N PHE A 454 17.80 21.45 -5.19
CA PHE A 454 16.80 22.30 -4.53
C PHE A 454 16.96 23.78 -4.95
N ARG A 455 15.83 24.46 -5.16
CA ARG A 455 15.73 25.87 -5.58
C ARG A 455 15.27 26.80 -4.46
N SER A 456 14.64 26.26 -3.42
CA SER A 456 14.23 26.98 -2.21
C SER A 456 14.71 26.26 -0.94
N PRO A 457 14.84 26.96 0.19
CA PRO A 457 15.01 26.33 1.49
C PRO A 457 13.80 25.44 1.84
N GLY A 458 14.02 24.38 2.59
CA GLY A 458 12.95 23.50 3.06
C GLY A 458 13.49 22.27 3.75
N GLU A 459 12.66 21.25 3.86
CA GLU A 459 13.02 19.94 4.39
C GLU A 459 12.80 18.87 3.33
N PHE A 460 13.80 18.00 3.16
CA PHE A 460 13.67 16.78 2.38
C PHE A 460 13.56 15.60 3.34
N LEU A 461 12.63 14.72 3.05
CA LEU A 461 12.42 13.48 3.77
C LEU A 461 12.68 12.32 2.80
N SER A 462 13.50 11.36 3.21
CA SER A 462 13.52 10.03 2.60
C SER A 462 12.85 9.04 3.54
N VAL A 463 12.09 8.11 2.96
CA VAL A 463 11.50 6.97 3.68
C VAL A 463 11.92 5.72 2.93
N ILE A 464 13.01 5.13 3.39
CA ILE A 464 13.60 3.91 2.84
C ILE A 464 14.09 3.08 4.02
N LYS A 465 13.67 1.81 4.07
CA LYS A 465 13.96 0.85 5.14
C LYS A 465 14.79 -0.35 4.70
N LYS A 466 15.23 -0.37 3.42
CA LYS A 466 16.07 -1.43 2.83
C LYS A 466 17.35 -0.88 2.19
N THR A 467 18.13 -0.15 2.98
CA THR A 467 19.46 0.34 2.62
C THR A 467 20.59 -0.49 3.23
N LYS A 468 20.33 -1.20 4.35
CA LYS A 468 21.32 -2.07 5.03
C LYS A 468 21.22 -3.54 4.61
N SER A 469 20.10 -3.96 4.01
CA SER A 469 19.87 -5.33 3.55
C SER A 469 19.50 -5.38 2.07
N ARG A 470 19.94 -6.44 1.38
CA ARG A 470 19.71 -6.65 -0.05
C ARG A 470 18.39 -7.39 -0.31
N PRO A 471 17.71 -7.10 -1.43
CA PRO A 471 16.64 -7.96 -1.91
C PRO A 471 17.13 -9.39 -2.18
N TRP A 472 16.29 -10.37 -1.88
CA TRP A 472 16.65 -11.79 -1.99
C TRP A 472 16.46 -12.32 -3.42
N ALA A 473 17.32 -13.27 -3.80
CA ALA A 473 17.28 -13.96 -5.09
C ALA A 473 16.75 -15.40 -4.95
N LEU A 474 16.47 -16.06 -6.07
CA LEU A 474 15.86 -17.40 -6.08
C LEU A 474 16.53 -18.34 -7.10
N GLY A 475 16.47 -19.65 -6.86
CA GLY A 475 16.87 -20.65 -7.85
C GLY A 475 18.34 -20.61 -8.32
N GLY A 476 19.25 -20.01 -7.56
CA GLY A 476 20.66 -19.82 -7.97
C GLY A 476 20.97 -18.44 -8.58
N GLY A 477 19.99 -17.55 -8.66
CA GLY A 477 20.19 -16.15 -9.01
C GLY A 477 20.96 -15.38 -7.93
N GLN A 478 21.37 -14.17 -8.28
CA GLN A 478 22.16 -13.27 -7.45
C GLN A 478 21.32 -12.11 -6.90
N GLU A 479 21.68 -11.66 -5.70
CA GLU A 479 21.04 -10.52 -5.03
C GLU A 479 21.54 -9.18 -5.62
N PRO A 480 20.64 -8.21 -5.88
CA PRO A 480 21.01 -6.87 -6.32
C PRO A 480 21.61 -6.04 -5.18
N GLU A 481 22.19 -4.89 -5.54
CA GLU A 481 22.57 -3.89 -4.55
C GLU A 481 21.35 -3.26 -3.88
N ALA A 482 21.49 -2.93 -2.60
CA ALA A 482 20.44 -2.30 -1.80
C ALA A 482 20.09 -0.88 -2.30
N ASN A 483 18.97 -0.36 -1.78
CA ASN A 483 18.57 1.03 -1.99
C ASN A 483 19.61 1.96 -1.35
N GLN A 484 19.82 3.16 -1.92
CA GLN A 484 20.72 4.16 -1.34
C GLN A 484 20.13 5.56 -1.45
N VAL A 485 20.33 6.34 -0.39
CA VAL A 485 20.13 7.79 -0.39
C VAL A 485 21.46 8.45 -0.07
N ILE A 486 21.88 9.37 -0.93
CA ILE A 486 23.08 10.18 -0.71
C ILE A 486 22.62 11.63 -0.61
N VAL A 487 22.76 12.23 0.56
CA VAL A 487 22.45 13.66 0.74
C VAL A 487 23.72 14.48 0.62
N PHE A 488 23.61 15.62 -0.07
CA PHE A 488 24.69 16.57 -0.34
C PHE A 488 25.92 15.96 -1.07
N PRO A 489 25.73 15.16 -2.14
CA PRO A 489 26.81 14.48 -2.83
C PRO A 489 27.86 15.46 -3.39
N GLY A 490 29.13 15.10 -3.26
CA GLY A 490 30.28 15.89 -3.73
C GLY A 490 30.61 17.09 -2.84
N THR A 491 30.05 17.16 -1.63
CA THR A 491 30.33 18.22 -0.65
C THR A 491 30.90 17.65 0.65
N GLU A 492 31.41 18.51 1.53
CA GLU A 492 31.87 18.10 2.87
C GLU A 492 30.73 17.58 3.78
N ARG A 493 29.46 17.81 3.41
CA ARG A 493 28.27 17.31 4.13
C ARG A 493 27.77 15.96 3.59
N GLU A 494 28.45 15.35 2.62
CA GLU A 494 28.01 14.10 2.02
C GLU A 494 27.82 12.99 3.06
N ARG A 495 26.65 12.36 3.05
CA ARG A 495 26.37 11.18 3.88
C ARG A 495 25.40 10.23 3.17
N ARG A 496 25.59 8.94 3.40
CA ARG A 496 24.62 7.89 3.06
C ARG A 496 23.63 7.72 4.21
N VAL A 497 22.35 7.67 3.89
CA VAL A 497 21.25 7.63 4.87
C VAL A 497 20.18 6.63 4.45
N SER A 498 19.33 6.23 5.39
CA SER A 498 18.12 5.43 5.19
C SER A 498 16.89 6.35 5.18
N THR A 499 16.01 6.19 6.17
CA THR A 499 14.92 7.11 6.48
C THR A 499 15.47 8.32 7.21
N THR A 500 15.27 9.53 6.68
CA THR A 500 15.79 10.74 7.33
C THR A 500 14.99 11.97 6.95
N ARG A 501 14.99 12.99 7.83
CA ARG A 501 14.51 14.34 7.57
C ARG A 501 15.71 15.29 7.63
N VAL A 502 15.93 16.06 6.57
CA VAL A 502 17.11 16.93 6.43
C VAL A 502 16.72 18.30 5.91
N ALA A 503 17.27 19.35 6.52
CA ALA A 503 17.13 20.69 5.97
C ALA A 503 17.96 20.83 4.69
N VAL A 504 17.36 21.43 3.67
CA VAL A 504 18.01 21.70 2.37
C VAL A 504 18.05 23.19 2.09
N GLN A 505 19.08 23.64 1.40
CA GLN A 505 19.25 25.02 0.92
C GLN A 505 19.28 25.09 -0.60
N PRO A 506 19.01 26.26 -1.21
CA PRO A 506 19.16 26.43 -2.66
C PRO A 506 20.55 26.01 -3.14
N GLY A 507 20.59 25.13 -4.14
CA GLY A 507 21.82 24.55 -4.69
C GLY A 507 22.23 23.21 -4.06
N ASP A 508 21.67 22.83 -2.91
CA ASP A 508 21.88 21.49 -2.35
C ASP A 508 21.35 20.41 -3.30
N ARG A 509 21.93 19.22 -3.20
CA ARG A 509 21.60 18.06 -4.02
C ARG A 509 21.32 16.82 -3.18
N ILE A 510 20.46 15.94 -3.68
CA ILE A 510 20.21 14.61 -3.14
C ILE A 510 20.17 13.62 -4.31
N THR A 511 20.80 12.46 -4.12
CA THR A 511 20.76 11.34 -5.06
C THR A 511 20.02 10.17 -4.43
N LEU A 512 19.01 9.67 -5.13
CA LEU A 512 18.27 8.45 -4.81
C LEU A 512 18.66 7.35 -5.80
N LEU A 513 19.00 6.17 -5.28
CA LEU A 513 19.35 4.98 -6.06
C LEU A 513 18.46 3.84 -5.57
N THR A 514 17.39 3.53 -6.30
CA THR A 514 16.52 2.41 -5.93
C THR A 514 17.18 1.09 -6.32
N ALA A 515 16.82 0.03 -5.60
CA ALA A 515 17.31 -1.32 -5.84
C ALA A 515 16.65 -1.95 -7.07
N GLY A 516 17.38 -2.83 -7.75
CA GLY A 516 16.78 -3.77 -8.68
C GLY A 516 16.10 -4.94 -7.95
N GLY A 517 15.49 -5.84 -8.70
CA GLY A 517 14.95 -7.09 -8.17
C GLY A 517 15.98 -8.22 -8.13
N GLY A 518 15.70 -9.26 -7.34
CA GLY A 518 16.48 -10.50 -7.30
C GLY A 518 16.49 -11.23 -8.64
N GLY A 519 17.60 -11.89 -8.97
CA GLY A 519 17.67 -12.80 -10.12
C GLY A 519 17.04 -14.16 -9.82
N HIS A 520 16.64 -14.87 -10.89
CA HIS A 520 16.16 -16.24 -10.84
C HIS A 520 17.00 -17.15 -11.75
N GLY A 521 17.43 -18.31 -11.25
CA GLY A 521 18.24 -19.27 -12.00
C GLY A 521 19.72 -18.89 -12.10
N ASP A 522 20.57 -19.80 -12.58
CA ASP A 522 22.01 -19.53 -12.77
C ASP A 522 22.21 -18.50 -13.90
N PRO A 523 22.88 -17.36 -13.66
CA PRO A 523 23.22 -16.39 -14.71
C PRO A 523 23.91 -17.01 -15.94
N ARG A 524 24.69 -18.08 -15.76
CA ARG A 524 25.39 -18.76 -16.87
C ARG A 524 24.46 -19.55 -17.79
N GLU A 525 23.19 -19.73 -17.41
CA GLU A 525 22.15 -20.35 -18.23
C GLU A 525 21.32 -19.33 -19.02
N ARG A 526 21.55 -18.03 -18.83
CA ARG A 526 20.86 -16.97 -19.59
C ARG A 526 21.20 -17.04 -21.08
N ASP A 527 20.20 -16.83 -21.92
CA ASP A 527 20.40 -16.71 -23.38
C ASP A 527 21.40 -15.58 -23.71
N PRO A 528 22.53 -15.87 -24.38
CA PRO A 528 23.50 -14.86 -24.76
C PRO A 528 22.93 -13.71 -25.59
N GLU A 529 21.90 -13.94 -26.41
CA GLU A 529 21.26 -12.85 -27.17
C GLU A 529 20.51 -11.88 -26.23
N SER A 530 19.82 -12.40 -25.21
CA SER A 530 19.20 -11.56 -24.18
C SER A 530 20.23 -10.74 -23.41
N VAL A 531 21.40 -11.31 -23.11
CA VAL A 531 22.51 -10.55 -22.49
C VAL A 531 22.99 -9.41 -23.39
N ARG A 532 23.18 -9.66 -24.69
CA ARG A 532 23.59 -8.61 -25.64
C ARG A 532 22.52 -7.53 -25.80
N HIS A 533 21.24 -7.91 -25.78
CA HIS A 533 20.14 -6.97 -25.77
C HIS A 533 20.16 -6.09 -24.52
N ASP A 534 20.36 -6.67 -23.33
CA ASP A 534 20.45 -5.91 -22.08
C ASP A 534 21.61 -4.88 -22.09
N VAL A 535 22.73 -5.23 -22.72
CA VAL A 535 23.85 -4.29 -22.90
C VAL A 535 23.50 -3.18 -23.88
N ALA A 536 22.86 -3.51 -25.00
CA ALA A 536 22.46 -2.54 -26.02
C ALA A 536 21.44 -1.53 -25.50
N GLU A 537 20.49 -1.97 -24.66
CA GLU A 537 19.49 -1.11 -24.01
C GLU A 537 20.03 -0.38 -22.77
N GLY A 538 21.24 -0.72 -22.31
CA GLY A 538 21.90 -0.07 -21.18
C GLY A 538 21.43 -0.53 -19.81
N TYR A 539 20.70 -1.65 -19.71
CA TYR A 539 20.37 -2.32 -18.45
C TYR A 539 21.61 -2.95 -17.81
N LEU A 540 22.50 -3.46 -18.65
CA LEU A 540 23.72 -4.17 -18.27
C LEU A 540 24.96 -3.48 -18.87
N SER A 541 26.09 -3.52 -18.17
CA SER A 541 27.39 -3.14 -18.73
C SER A 541 28.05 -4.31 -19.44
N ALA A 542 28.94 -4.00 -20.41
CA ALA A 542 29.76 -5.00 -21.07
C ALA A 542 30.71 -5.74 -20.10
N GLU A 543 31.06 -5.12 -18.97
CA GLU A 543 31.85 -5.74 -17.90
C GLU A 543 31.03 -6.82 -17.19
N THR A 544 29.83 -6.48 -16.72
CA THR A 544 28.94 -7.44 -16.06
C THR A 544 28.51 -8.56 -17.01
N ALA A 545 28.26 -8.27 -18.29
CA ALA A 545 27.98 -9.28 -19.31
C ALA A 545 29.09 -10.35 -19.40
N ARG A 546 30.36 -9.92 -19.35
CA ARG A 546 31.51 -10.83 -19.43
C ARG A 546 31.72 -11.60 -18.12
N GLU A 547 31.72 -10.90 -17.00
CA GLU A 547 32.11 -11.48 -15.71
C GLU A 547 31.03 -12.39 -15.12
N VAL A 548 29.77 -11.92 -15.16
CA VAL A 548 28.64 -12.61 -14.54
C VAL A 548 28.04 -13.64 -15.49
N TYR A 549 27.73 -13.22 -16.72
CA TYR A 549 27.03 -14.06 -17.69
C TYR A 549 27.97 -14.84 -18.63
N GLY A 550 29.25 -14.47 -18.72
CA GLY A 550 30.21 -15.15 -19.60
C GLY A 550 30.02 -14.83 -21.09
N VAL A 551 29.37 -13.71 -21.42
CA VAL A 551 29.08 -13.29 -22.80
C VAL A 551 30.01 -12.15 -23.19
N GLU A 552 30.82 -12.36 -24.23
CA GLU A 552 31.62 -11.31 -24.84
C GLU A 552 30.80 -10.54 -25.90
N GLU A 553 30.97 -9.22 -25.98
CA GLU A 553 30.47 -8.44 -27.12
C GLU A 553 31.19 -8.90 -28.39
N THR A 554 30.43 -9.44 -29.34
CA THR A 554 30.89 -9.49 -30.73
C THR A 554 30.94 -8.06 -31.25
N THR A 555 32.13 -7.66 -31.68
CA THR A 555 32.51 -6.31 -32.12
C THR A 555 31.70 -5.80 -33.30
#